data_AF-A0A817NIR5-F1
#
_entry.id   AF-A0A817NIR5-F1
#
_cell.length_a   1.000
_cell.length_b   1.000
_cell.length_c   1.000
_cell.angle_alpha   90.00
_cell.angle_beta   90.00
_cell.angle_gamma   90.00
#
_symmetry.space_group_name_H-M   'P 1'
#
loop_
_entity.id
_entity.type
_entity.pdbx_description
1 polymer ?
#
loop_
_entity_poly.entity_id
_entity_poly.type
_entity_poly.pdbx_seq_one_letter_code
_entity_poly.pdbx_strand_id
1 'polypeptide(L)'
;DPHSPKQRVGRSSVHLSKQADSEIRYQFQLLLSEKIYPTTTNILGRLHAAHDDFPIQSKTTLRRNLHRIGFRYKSTTKVKIPLDHVSFVAQRAKFYRNIDELRMADALIFYHDESWLNVGEEKRSI
;
A
#
# COMPACT_ATOMS: atom_id res chain seq x y z
N ASP A 1 -29.67 40.76 10.54
CA ASP A 1 -29.23 39.70 9.61
C ASP A 1 -28.86 38.41 10.33
N PRO A 2 -29.59 37.30 10.15
CA PRO A 2 -29.22 36.01 10.71
C PRO A 2 -28.70 35.07 9.63
N HIS A 3 -27.50 35.32 9.11
CA HIS A 3 -26.75 34.35 8.30
C HIS A 3 -25.35 34.15 8.88
N SER A 4 -25.29 33.56 10.07
CA SER A 4 -24.04 32.96 10.56
C SER A 4 -23.74 31.69 9.75
N PRO A 5 -22.52 31.53 9.20
CA PRO A 5 -22.17 30.34 8.42
C PRO A 5 -22.24 29.09 9.30
N LYS A 6 -23.04 28.10 8.88
CA LYS A 6 -23.14 26.81 9.56
C LYS A 6 -21.76 26.15 9.61
N GLN A 7 -21.20 26.03 10.81
CA GLN A 7 -19.95 25.30 11.06
C GLN A 7 -20.14 23.84 10.65
N ARG A 8 -19.39 23.38 9.64
CA ARG A 8 -19.44 21.97 9.21
C ARG A 8 -18.77 21.12 10.28
N VAL A 9 -19.55 20.28 10.96
CA VAL A 9 -19.04 19.25 11.85
C VAL A 9 -18.09 18.36 11.03
N GLY A 10 -16.82 18.28 11.44
CA GLY A 10 -15.81 17.51 10.72
C GLY A 10 -16.23 16.04 10.61
N ARG A 11 -16.23 15.49 9.39
CA ARG A 11 -16.49 14.05 9.18
C ARG A 11 -15.39 13.24 9.88
N SER A 12 -15.77 12.23 10.67
CA SER A 12 -14.83 11.32 11.33
C SER A 12 -13.83 10.74 10.33
N SER A 13 -12.56 10.65 10.74
CA SER A 13 -11.53 10.03 9.90
C SER A 13 -11.86 8.55 9.77
N VAL A 14 -11.97 8.04 8.55
CA VAL A 14 -12.09 6.59 8.32
C VAL A 14 -10.79 5.95 8.77
N HIS A 15 -10.82 5.24 9.90
CA HIS A 15 -9.70 4.45 10.37
C HIS A 15 -9.76 3.09 9.69
N LEU A 16 -8.75 2.78 8.89
CA LEU A 16 -8.67 1.52 8.17
C LEU A 16 -8.00 0.46 9.04
N SER A 17 -8.37 -0.80 8.80
CA SER A 17 -7.63 -1.93 9.36
C SER A 17 -6.20 -1.96 8.81
N LYS A 18 -5.28 -2.59 9.54
CA LYS A 18 -3.91 -2.82 9.03
C LYS A 18 -3.91 -3.59 7.71
N GLN A 19 -4.86 -4.50 7.53
CA GLN A 19 -5.04 -5.26 6.29
C GLN A 19 -5.38 -4.35 5.11
N ALA A 20 -6.32 -3.41 5.28
CA ALA A 20 -6.64 -2.44 4.24
C ALA A 20 -5.47 -1.50 3.93
N ASP A 21 -4.69 -1.12 4.94
CA ASP A 21 -3.46 -0.34 4.74
C ASP A 21 -2.41 -1.12 3.93
N SER A 22 -2.24 -2.42 4.21
CA SER A 22 -1.37 -3.32 3.45
C SER A 22 -1.86 -3.50 2.01
N GLU A 23 -3.16 -3.63 1.79
CA GLU A 23 -3.76 -3.79 0.47
C GLU A 23 -3.51 -2.57 -0.42
N ILE A 24 -3.65 -1.35 0.14
CA ILE A 24 -3.31 -0.11 -0.58
C ILE A 24 -1.85 -0.13 -1.05
N ARG A 25 -0.93 -0.61 -0.20
CA ARG A 25 0.50 -0.71 -0.56
C ARG A 25 0.73 -1.77 -1.62
N TYR A 26 0.07 -2.91 -1.52
CA TYR A 26 0.18 -4.00 -2.49
C TYR A 26 -0.25 -3.54 -3.88
N GLN A 27 -1.45 -2.95 -4.01
CA GLN A 27 -1.95 -2.43 -5.29
C GLN A 27 -1.07 -1.31 -5.84
N PHE A 28 -0.52 -0.45 -4.97
CA PHE A 28 0.48 0.54 -5.37
C PHE A 28 1.73 -0.11 -5.97
N GLN A 29 2.27 -1.18 -5.38
CA GLN A 29 3.44 -1.89 -5.93
C GLN A 29 3.13 -2.62 -7.23
N LEU A 30 1.94 -3.21 -7.36
CA LEU A 30 1.51 -3.84 -8.61
C LEU A 30 1.53 -2.84 -9.76
N LEU A 31 0.96 -1.65 -9.56
CA LEU A 31 0.99 -0.57 -10.57
C LEU A 31 2.42 -0.22 -10.99
N LEU A 32 3.36 -0.15 -10.03
CA LEU A 32 4.77 0.09 -10.34
C LEU A 32 5.40 -1.06 -11.14
N SER A 33 5.12 -2.33 -10.79
CA SER A 33 5.63 -3.48 -11.54
C SER A 33 5.10 -3.53 -12.98
N GLU A 34 3.86 -3.08 -13.18
CA GLU A 34 3.21 -2.97 -14.49
C GLU A 34 3.65 -1.73 -15.28
N LYS A 35 4.56 -0.92 -14.74
CA LYS A 35 5.01 0.36 -15.31
C LYS A 35 3.88 1.38 -15.51
N ILE A 36 2.83 1.28 -14.69
CA ILE A 36 1.69 2.21 -14.67
C ILE A 36 1.91 3.24 -13.55
N TYR A 37 1.67 4.52 -13.85
CA TYR A 37 1.76 5.56 -12.82
C TYR A 37 0.73 5.31 -11.71
N PRO A 38 1.15 5.25 -10.43
CA PRO A 38 0.26 4.94 -9.32
C PRO A 38 -0.51 6.17 -8.87
N THR A 39 -1.29 6.79 -9.76
CA THR A 39 -2.13 7.95 -9.40
C THR A 39 -3.22 7.53 -8.41
N THR A 40 -3.73 8.47 -7.61
CA THR A 40 -4.86 8.19 -6.70
C THR A 40 -6.06 7.57 -7.43
N THR A 41 -6.30 7.95 -8.70
CA THR A 41 -7.37 7.37 -9.52
C THR A 41 -7.09 5.90 -9.83
N ASN A 42 -5.86 5.58 -10.27
CA ASN A 42 -5.49 4.22 -10.64
C ASN A 42 -5.48 3.27 -9.43
N ILE A 43 -4.97 3.75 -8.30
CA ILE A 43 -4.97 2.99 -7.05
C ILE A 43 -6.42 2.70 -6.62
N LEU A 44 -7.30 3.70 -6.65
CA LEU A 44 -8.71 3.51 -6.29
C LEU A 44 -9.40 2.50 -7.21
N GLY A 45 -9.19 2.63 -8.52
CA GLY A 45 -9.75 1.69 -9.50
C GLY A 45 -9.27 0.26 -9.30
N ARG A 46 -7.98 0.07 -8.99
CA ARG A 46 -7.42 -1.26 -8.65
C ARG A 46 -8.01 -1.84 -7.37
N LEU A 47 -8.16 -1.01 -6.34
CA LEU A 47 -8.75 -1.45 -5.06
C LEU A 47 -10.19 -1.92 -5.26
N HIS A 48 -11.00 -1.17 -6.01
CA HIS A 48 -12.39 -1.57 -6.30
C HIS A 48 -12.47 -2.77 -7.24
N ALA A 49 -11.54 -2.92 -8.18
CA ALA A 49 -11.50 -4.10 -9.06
C ALA A 49 -11.06 -5.38 -8.32
N ALA A 50 -10.25 -5.25 -7.26
CA ALA A 50 -9.80 -6.37 -6.46
C ALA A 50 -10.78 -6.72 -5.33
N HIS A 51 -11.44 -5.71 -4.76
CA HIS A 51 -12.34 -5.84 -3.61
C HIS A 51 -13.56 -4.92 -3.79
N ASP A 52 -14.70 -5.50 -4.17
CA ASP A 52 -15.94 -4.75 -4.42
C ASP A 52 -16.43 -3.96 -3.19
N ASP A 53 -16.14 -4.45 -1.99
CA ASP A 53 -16.57 -3.89 -0.71
C ASP A 53 -15.51 -3.02 -0.02
N PHE A 54 -14.44 -2.62 -0.73
CA PHE A 54 -13.35 -1.87 -0.12
C PHE A 54 -13.86 -0.57 0.56
N PRO A 55 -13.47 -0.28 1.82
CA PRO A 55 -14.09 0.78 2.62
C PRO A 55 -13.87 2.21 2.10
N ILE A 56 -12.94 2.40 1.16
CA ILE A 56 -12.64 3.70 0.59
C ILE A 56 -13.37 3.87 -0.75
N GLN A 57 -14.36 4.76 -0.77
CA GLN A 57 -15.18 5.00 -1.96
C GLN A 57 -14.79 6.27 -2.75
N SER A 58 -13.92 7.13 -2.21
CA SER A 58 -13.57 8.40 -2.85
C SER A 58 -12.06 8.66 -2.93
N LYS A 59 -11.65 9.35 -4.00
CA LYS A 59 -10.25 9.78 -4.21
C LYS A 59 -9.74 10.65 -3.05
N THR A 60 -10.60 11.50 -2.48
CA THR A 60 -10.25 12.36 -1.35
C THR A 60 -9.98 11.56 -0.09
N THR A 61 -10.82 10.55 0.18
CA THR A 61 -10.62 9.63 1.32
C THR A 61 -9.36 8.78 1.13
N LEU A 62 -9.12 8.28 -0.08
CA LEU A 62 -7.89 7.53 -0.39
C LEU A 62 -6.64 8.39 -0.19
N ARG A 63 -6.66 9.63 -0.70
CA ARG A 63 -5.54 10.57 -0.53
C ARG A 63 -5.20 10.84 0.94
N ARG A 64 -6.22 11.00 1.79
CA ARG A 64 -6.03 11.17 3.25
C ARG A 64 -5.42 9.94 3.88
N ASN A 65 -5.87 8.75 3.49
CA ASN A 65 -5.32 7.48 3.98
C ASN A 65 -3.89 7.23 3.50
N LEU A 66 -3.58 7.48 2.23
CA LEU A 66 -2.22 7.42 1.69
C LEU A 66 -1.27 8.31 2.49
N HIS A 67 -1.69 9.55 2.82
CA HIS A 67 -0.89 10.43 3.67
C HIS A 67 -0.71 9.87 5.08
N ARG A 68 -1.77 9.34 5.69
CA ARG A 68 -1.75 8.73 7.03
C ARG A 68 -0.78 7.56 7.10
N ILE A 69 -0.78 6.67 6.10
CA ILE A 69 0.13 5.53 6.06
C ILE A 69 1.55 5.90 5.62
N GLY A 70 1.83 7.18 5.36
CA GLY A 70 3.20 7.67 5.16
C GLY A 70 3.60 7.95 3.72
N PHE A 71 2.68 7.84 2.74
CA PHE A 71 2.97 8.30 1.38
C PHE A 71 3.15 9.83 1.35
N ARG A 72 4.00 10.28 0.44
CA ARG A 72 4.22 11.70 0.14
C ARG A 72 3.86 11.97 -1.31
N TYR A 73 3.10 13.03 -1.56
CA TYR A 73 2.74 13.40 -2.92
C TYR A 73 3.84 14.24 -3.54
N LYS A 74 4.36 13.79 -4.69
CA LYS A 74 5.27 14.55 -5.52
C LYS A 74 4.53 15.05 -6.76
N SER A 75 4.65 16.34 -7.04
CA SER A 75 4.19 16.89 -8.31
C SER A 75 5.15 16.46 -9.40
N THR A 76 4.64 15.85 -10.46
CA THR A 76 5.34 15.71 -11.75
C THR A 76 4.84 16.77 -12.71
N THR A 77 5.45 16.89 -13.89
CA THR A 77 5.02 17.84 -14.94
C THR A 77 3.57 17.66 -15.35
N LYS A 78 3.01 16.45 -15.24
CA LYS A 78 1.65 16.12 -15.69
C LYS A 78 0.67 15.87 -14.55
N VAL A 79 1.11 15.19 -13.48
CA VAL A 79 0.23 14.66 -12.43
C VAL A 79 0.90 14.64 -11.05
N LYS A 80 0.09 14.71 -9.99
CA LYS A 80 0.57 14.42 -8.63
C LYS A 80 0.52 12.93 -8.36
N ILE A 81 1.65 12.34 -8.00
CA ILE A 81 1.77 10.91 -7.67
C ILE A 81 2.11 10.73 -6.19
N PRO A 82 1.46 9.77 -5.50
CA PRO A 82 1.94 9.30 -4.21
C PRO A 82 3.25 8.54 -4.41
N LEU A 83 4.19 8.79 -3.51
CA LEU A 83 5.44 8.04 -3.39
C LEU A 83 5.50 7.44 -1.98
N ASP A 84 5.93 6.19 -1.89
CA ASP A 84 6.15 5.55 -0.61
C ASP A 84 7.28 6.27 0.16
N HIS A 85 7.30 6.12 1.48
CA HIS A 85 8.35 6.74 2.28
C HIS A 85 9.71 6.16 1.89
N VAL A 86 10.72 7.03 1.72
CA VAL A 86 12.06 6.64 1.26
C VAL A 86 12.66 5.54 2.13
N SER A 87 12.44 5.60 3.45
CA SER A 87 12.90 4.56 4.38
C SER A 87 12.30 3.18 4.09
N PHE A 88 11.01 3.10 3.73
CA PHE A 88 10.38 1.81 3.37
C PHE A 88 10.92 1.30 2.03
N VAL A 89 11.15 2.18 1.08
CA VAL A 89 11.79 1.83 -0.21
C VAL A 89 13.21 1.29 0.03
N ALA A 90 13.99 1.95 0.87
CA ALA A 90 15.36 1.54 1.21
C ALA A 90 15.39 0.21 1.97
N GLN A 91 14.51 0.02 2.95
CA GLN A 91 14.38 -1.25 3.68
C GLN A 91 14.00 -2.40 2.74
N ARG A 92 13.07 -2.15 1.81
CA ARG A 92 12.65 -3.15 0.83
C ARG A 92 13.77 -3.51 -0.16
N ALA A 93 14.51 -2.51 -0.65
CA ALA A 93 15.68 -2.73 -1.49
C ALA A 93 16.76 -3.56 -0.76
N LYS A 94 17.02 -3.26 0.52
CA LYS A 94 17.93 -4.04 1.36
C LYS A 94 17.44 -5.48 1.53
N PHE A 95 16.15 -5.66 1.82
CA PHE A 95 15.54 -7.00 1.94
C PHE A 95 15.71 -7.82 0.66
N TYR A 96 15.36 -7.26 -0.50
CA TYR A 96 15.50 -7.99 -1.76
C TYR A 96 16.96 -8.32 -2.09
N ARG A 97 17.89 -7.40 -1.86
CA ARG A 97 19.32 -7.69 -2.03
C ARG A 97 19.77 -8.87 -1.16
N ASN A 98 19.39 -8.88 0.11
CA ASN A 98 19.73 -9.98 1.01
C ASN A 98 19.12 -11.32 0.55
N ILE A 99 17.87 -11.30 0.06
CA ILE A 99 17.21 -12.49 -0.49
C ILE A 99 17.92 -12.98 -1.75
N ASP A 100 18.34 -12.07 -2.63
CA ASP A 100 19.05 -12.42 -3.86
C ASP A 100 20.44 -13.00 -3.54
N GLU A 101 21.16 -12.44 -2.56
CA GLU A 101 22.42 -13.01 -2.05
C GLU A 101 22.22 -14.44 -1.52
N LEU A 102 21.17 -14.69 -0.74
CA LEU A 102 20.84 -16.02 -0.24
C LEU A 102 20.50 -17.01 -1.36
N ARG A 103 19.73 -16.57 -2.37
CA ARG A 103 19.41 -17.39 -3.56
C ARG A 103 20.65 -17.72 -4.38
N MET A 104 21.55 -16.74 -4.56
CA MET A 104 22.82 -16.95 -5.28
C MET A 104 23.74 -17.93 -4.55
N ALA A 105 23.64 -18.01 -3.22
CA ALA A 105 24.36 -18.96 -2.38
C ALA A 105 23.68 -20.33 -2.26
N ASP A 106 22.59 -20.56 -3.01
CA ASP A 106 21.75 -21.77 -2.93
C ASP A 106 21.26 -22.09 -1.50
N ALA A 107 21.04 -21.03 -0.71
CA ALA A 107 20.60 -21.18 0.66
C ALA A 107 19.10 -21.56 0.71
N LEU A 108 18.75 -22.46 1.63
CA LEU A 108 17.35 -22.77 1.94
C LEU A 108 16.69 -21.56 2.62
N ILE A 109 15.70 -20.96 1.97
CA ILE A 109 14.95 -19.80 2.48
C ILE A 109 13.59 -20.27 3.01
N PHE A 110 13.40 -20.15 4.33
CA PHE A 110 12.11 -20.39 4.98
C PHE A 110 11.39 -19.05 5.19
N TYR A 111 10.17 -18.94 4.68
CA TYR A 111 9.30 -17.79 4.94
C TYR A 111 8.41 -18.14 6.14
N HIS A 112 8.76 -17.63 7.32
CA HIS A 112 7.91 -17.74 8.50
C HIS A 112 6.82 -16.67 8.42
N ASP A 113 5.82 -16.96 7.60
CA ASP A 113 4.47 -16.44 7.74
C ASP A 113 3.86 -17.17 8.94
N GLU A 114 3.77 -16.51 10.09
CA GLU A 114 2.95 -17.03 11.18
C GLU A 114 1.47 -16.79 10.83
N SER A 115 0.82 -17.79 10.25
CA SER A 115 -0.64 -17.86 10.24
C SER A 115 -1.14 -19.23 10.69
N TRP A 116 -0.73 -19.64 11.91
CA TRP A 116 -1.36 -20.72 12.70
C TRP A 116 -1.40 -22.15 12.10
N LEU A 117 -0.97 -22.35 10.86
CA LEU A 117 -1.18 -23.59 10.07
C LEU A 117 0.10 -24.30 9.63
N ASN A 118 1.29 -23.84 10.04
CA ASN A 118 2.56 -24.51 9.70
C ASN A 118 2.80 -25.82 10.49
N VAL A 119 1.74 -26.61 10.72
CA VAL A 119 1.87 -28.00 11.15
C VAL A 119 2.13 -28.85 9.89
N GLY A 120 3.41 -29.11 9.60
CA GLY A 120 3.83 -30.18 8.68
C GLY A 120 4.27 -29.81 7.27
N GLU A 121 4.27 -28.53 6.88
CA GLU A 121 4.51 -28.10 5.49
C GLU A 121 5.88 -27.40 5.27
N GLU A 122 6.85 -27.59 6.18
CA GLU A 122 8.22 -27.15 5.93
C GLU A 122 8.97 -28.16 5.06
N LYS A 123 8.74 -28.11 3.74
CA LYS A 123 9.71 -28.57 2.75
C LYS A 123 9.32 -28.12 1.35
N ARG A 124 10.26 -27.45 0.68
CA ARG A 124 10.68 -27.77 -0.69
C ARG A 124 12.06 -27.18 -0.91
N SER A 125 13.06 -28.04 -0.72
CA SER A 125 14.31 -27.96 -1.45
C SER A 125 13.99 -27.88 -2.95
N ILE A 126 14.63 -26.95 -3.64
CA ILE A 126 14.93 -27.10 -5.06
C ILE A 126 16.22 -27.93 -5.13
#